data_AF-G2R9J2-F1
#
_entry.id   AF-G2R9J2-F1
#
_cell.length_a   1.000
_cell.length_b   1.000
_cell.length_c   1.000
_cell.angle_alpha   90.00
_cell.angle_beta   90.00
_cell.angle_gamma   90.00
#
_symmetry.space_group_name_H-M   'P 1'
#
loop_
_entity.id
_entity.type
_entity.pdbx_description
1 polymer ?
#
loop_
_entity_poly.entity_id
_entity_poly.type
_entity_poly.pdbx_seq_one_letter_code
_entity_poly.pdbx_strand_id
1 'polypeptide(L)'
;MAAFLSYVGNVVAGYIALTLFFYLLSVVIPKAAFVARSLAAYLSLIVCSLYGVVASIVLRLTGYHQLSQWTVARSFKYTMRLTTGVTFEVQDPHGHLDNIRPAVFIGNHQTELDVLMLGCMFPKYCSVTAKSSLKKTPFLGWFMSLSGSIFINRSNTHDAREAMRGAADEIRNKRQSVYMFPEGTRSYAKEPMLLPFKKGAFHLAVQAQVPIVPVVVANYSHIFWIKGLVFKSGRIPCKGGCCPVPSPFDCWLTAPTRSPRPDSHDRPYRRRCRRADEVHPRADAQGAHRLDEEGAWAACHPREWPVKRGRQSHERRDEGLFLASPSSM
;
A
#
# COMPACT_ATOMS: atom_id res chain seq x y z
N MET A 1 -20.69 35.92 -13.01
CA MET A 1 -20.52 34.47 -13.31
C MET A 1 -19.72 34.21 -14.58
N ALA A 2 -20.04 34.84 -15.72
CA ALA A 2 -19.31 34.65 -16.99
C ALA A 2 -17.79 34.95 -16.92
N ALA A 3 -17.40 36.07 -16.30
CA ALA A 3 -15.98 36.44 -16.15
C ALA A 3 -15.18 35.41 -15.33
N PHE A 4 -15.78 34.87 -14.26
CA PHE A 4 -15.16 33.83 -13.43
C PHE A 4 -14.99 32.51 -14.19
N LEU A 5 -16.04 32.07 -14.90
CA LEU A 5 -15.97 30.86 -15.72
C LEU A 5 -14.95 30.98 -16.85
N SER A 6 -14.87 32.15 -17.49
CA SER A 6 -13.84 32.45 -18.50
C SER A 6 -12.44 32.38 -17.91
N TYR A 7 -12.22 32.97 -16.72
CA TYR A 7 -10.93 32.91 -16.02
C TYR A 7 -10.52 31.47 -15.69
N VAL A 8 -11.42 30.67 -15.12
CA VAL A 8 -11.16 29.25 -14.83
C VAL A 8 -10.85 28.49 -16.12
N GLY A 9 -11.62 28.73 -17.18
CA GLY A 9 -11.38 28.14 -18.50
C GLY A 9 -9.98 28.45 -19.04
N ASN A 10 -9.55 29.71 -18.96
CA ASN A 10 -8.22 30.15 -19.40
C ASN A 10 -7.10 29.51 -18.59
N VAL A 11 -7.25 29.39 -17.27
CA VAL A 11 -6.25 28.73 -16.41
C VAL A 11 -6.13 27.25 -16.76
N VAL A 12 -7.25 26.55 -16.96
CA VAL A 12 -7.25 25.13 -17.34
C VAL A 12 -6.64 24.94 -18.73
N ALA A 13 -7.02 25.77 -19.70
CA ALA A 13 -6.46 25.74 -21.05
C ALA A 13 -4.94 26.00 -21.03
N GLY A 14 -4.50 26.99 -20.25
CA GLY A 14 -3.07 27.28 -20.06
C GLY A 14 -2.31 26.11 -19.43
N TYR A 15 -2.88 25.43 -18.43
CA TYR A 15 -2.26 24.25 -17.81
C TYR A 15 -2.12 23.09 -18.80
N ILE A 16 -3.16 22.83 -19.59
CA ILE A 16 -3.15 21.79 -20.63
C ILE A 16 -2.10 22.15 -21.70
N ALA A 17 -2.09 23.39 -22.19
CA ALA A 17 -1.11 23.86 -23.17
C ALA A 17 0.32 23.72 -22.65
N LEU A 18 0.58 24.09 -21.39
CA LEU A 18 1.89 23.91 -20.74
C LEU A 18 2.30 22.44 -20.66
N THR A 19 1.35 21.56 -20.32
CA THR A 19 1.59 20.12 -20.23
C THR A 19 1.93 19.53 -21.60
N LEU A 20 1.19 19.91 -22.65
CA LEU A 20 1.46 19.51 -24.02
C LEU A 20 2.80 20.06 -24.53
N PHE A 21 3.12 21.31 -24.20
CA PHE A 21 4.41 21.90 -24.51
C PHE A 21 5.57 21.08 -23.95
N PHE A 22 5.51 20.66 -22.68
CA PHE A 22 6.56 19.81 -22.09
C PHE A 22 6.57 18.40 -22.69
N TYR A 23 5.43 17.86 -23.15
CA TYR A 23 5.42 16.61 -23.90
C TYR A 23 6.11 16.74 -25.25
N LEU A 24 5.87 17.82 -25.99
CA LEU A 24 6.57 18.09 -27.26
C LEU A 24 8.07 18.31 -27.02
N LEU A 25 8.42 19.09 -25.99
CA LEU A 25 9.81 19.31 -25.60
C LEU A 25 10.52 18.01 -25.18
N SER A 26 9.77 17.03 -24.65
CA SER A 26 10.33 15.75 -24.21
C SER A 26 10.92 14.89 -25.33
N VAL A 27 10.57 15.18 -26.59
CA VAL A 27 11.15 14.55 -27.78
C VAL A 27 12.63 14.93 -27.92
N VAL A 28 12.99 16.15 -27.54
CA VAL A 28 14.37 16.67 -27.63
C VAL A 28 15.11 16.54 -26.30
N ILE A 29 14.41 16.82 -25.19
CA ILE A 29 14.99 16.85 -23.84
C ILE A 29 14.30 15.78 -22.99
N PRO A 30 14.92 14.60 -22.78
CA PRO A 30 14.29 13.51 -22.02
C PRO A 30 13.84 13.89 -20.60
N LYS A 31 14.52 14.84 -19.95
CA LYS A 31 14.13 15.36 -18.62
C LYS A 31 12.83 16.16 -18.65
N ALA A 32 12.45 16.77 -19.79
CA ALA A 32 11.16 17.46 -19.92
C ALA A 32 9.97 16.48 -19.81
N ALA A 33 10.19 15.19 -20.12
CA ALA A 33 9.19 14.15 -19.95
C ALA A 33 8.79 13.95 -18.48
N PHE A 34 9.72 14.19 -17.54
CA PHE A 34 9.43 14.20 -16.11
C PHE A 34 8.44 15.30 -15.74
N VAL A 35 8.68 16.51 -16.22
CA VAL A 35 7.81 17.66 -15.98
C VAL A 35 6.44 17.44 -16.61
N ALA A 36 6.41 17.01 -17.88
CA ALA A 36 5.17 16.72 -18.60
C ALA A 36 4.29 15.71 -17.86
N ARG A 37 4.85 14.55 -17.49
CA ARG A 37 4.11 13.50 -16.78
C ARG A 37 3.75 13.89 -15.36
N SER A 38 4.56 14.71 -14.69
CA SER A 38 4.23 15.23 -13.36
C SER A 38 3.02 16.17 -13.43
N LEU A 39 3.01 17.12 -14.37
CA LEU A 39 1.87 18.01 -14.59
C LEU A 39 0.61 17.21 -14.96
N ALA A 40 0.75 16.26 -15.89
CA ALA A 40 -0.33 15.36 -16.27
C ALA A 40 -0.89 14.55 -15.08
N ALA A 41 -0.03 14.04 -14.20
CA ALA A 41 -0.42 13.29 -13.01
C ALA A 41 -1.15 14.17 -11.98
N TYR A 42 -0.68 15.40 -11.73
CA TYR A 42 -1.36 16.34 -10.84
C TYR A 42 -2.72 16.77 -11.39
N LEU A 43 -2.82 17.05 -12.69
CA LEU A 43 -4.11 17.34 -13.32
C LEU A 43 -5.07 16.14 -13.19
N SER A 44 -4.58 14.93 -13.46
CA SER A 44 -5.36 13.70 -13.31
C SER A 44 -5.86 13.52 -11.88
N LEU A 45 -5.02 13.82 -10.89
CA LEU A 45 -5.37 13.75 -9.47
C LEU A 45 -6.46 14.77 -9.10
N ILE A 46 -6.37 16.01 -9.58
CA ILE A 46 -7.37 17.06 -9.32
C ILE A 46 -8.70 16.68 -9.97
N VAL A 47 -8.69 16.32 -11.26
CA VAL A 47 -9.90 15.93 -12.00
C VAL A 47 -10.59 14.73 -11.34
N CYS A 48 -9.83 13.69 -10.98
CA CYS A 48 -10.39 12.51 -10.32
C CYS A 48 -10.86 12.80 -8.88
N SER A 49 -10.21 13.73 -8.16
CA SER A 49 -10.65 14.15 -6.83
C SER A 49 -11.96 14.92 -6.90
N LEU A 50 -12.13 15.81 -7.89
CA LEU A 50 -13.39 16.53 -8.13
C LEU A 50 -14.52 15.56 -8.50
N TYR A 51 -14.25 14.64 -9.43
CA TYR A 51 -15.15 13.53 -9.73
C TYR A 51 -15.51 12.76 -8.45
N GLY A 52 -14.52 12.48 -7.60
CA GLY A 52 -14.71 11.76 -6.34
C GLY A 52 -15.58 12.49 -5.33
N VAL A 53 -15.52 13.82 -5.25
CA VAL A 53 -16.45 14.61 -4.43
C VAL A 53 -17.89 14.41 -4.90
N VAL A 54 -18.14 14.60 -6.21
CA VAL A 54 -19.48 14.44 -6.79
C VAL A 54 -19.97 13.01 -6.64
N ALA A 55 -19.15 12.02 -7.00
CA ALA A 55 -19.47 10.60 -6.88
C ALA A 55 -19.74 10.20 -5.43
N SER A 56 -18.97 10.71 -4.46
CA SER A 56 -19.20 10.43 -3.03
C SER A 56 -20.54 10.95 -2.54
N ILE A 57 -20.95 12.14 -2.98
CA ILE A 57 -22.23 12.74 -2.61
C ILE A 57 -23.37 11.89 -3.19
N VAL A 58 -23.32 11.59 -4.49
CA VAL A 58 -24.34 10.76 -5.16
C VAL A 58 -24.43 9.38 -4.52
N LEU A 59 -23.31 8.68 -4.36
CA LEU A 59 -23.28 7.34 -3.78
C LEU A 59 -23.74 7.31 -2.33
N ARG A 60 -23.51 8.39 -1.57
CA ARG A 60 -24.02 8.52 -0.20
C ARG A 60 -25.55 8.65 -0.19
N LEU A 61 -26.11 9.45 -1.09
CA LEU A 61 -27.57 9.61 -1.20
C LEU A 61 -28.25 8.32 -1.65
N THR A 62 -27.58 7.49 -2.45
CA THR A 62 -28.11 6.20 -2.90
C THR A 62 -27.78 5.02 -1.97
N GLY A 63 -27.15 5.26 -0.80
CA GLY A 63 -26.79 4.20 0.16
C GLY A 63 -25.58 3.34 -0.20
N TYR A 64 -24.84 3.67 -1.26
CA TYR A 64 -23.65 2.95 -1.76
C TYR A 64 -22.33 3.68 -1.46
N HIS A 65 -22.28 4.47 -0.39
CA HIS A 65 -21.14 5.31 -0.01
C HIS A 65 -19.79 4.57 -0.02
N GLN A 66 -19.78 3.31 0.39
CA GLN A 66 -18.59 2.45 0.50
C GLN A 66 -17.90 2.16 -0.84
N LEU A 67 -18.59 2.37 -1.97
CA LEU A 67 -18.04 2.18 -3.31
C LEU A 67 -17.31 3.41 -3.85
N SER A 68 -17.40 4.56 -3.17
CA SER A 68 -16.83 5.82 -3.67
C SER A 68 -15.33 5.73 -3.95
N GLN A 69 -14.55 5.14 -3.03
CA GLN A 69 -13.10 5.02 -3.25
C GLN A 69 -12.78 4.09 -4.43
N TRP A 70 -13.59 3.05 -4.64
CA TRP A 70 -13.41 2.10 -5.74
C TRP A 70 -13.68 2.75 -7.10
N THR A 71 -14.79 3.49 -7.25
CA THR A 71 -15.12 4.15 -8.53
C THR A 71 -14.06 5.21 -8.89
N VAL A 72 -13.61 5.99 -7.92
CA VAL A 72 -12.56 7.00 -8.10
C VAL A 72 -11.21 6.35 -8.41
N ALA A 73 -10.87 5.24 -7.75
CA ALA A 73 -9.68 4.46 -8.06
C ALA A 73 -9.68 3.99 -9.53
N ARG A 74 -10.80 3.47 -10.03
CA ARG A 74 -10.94 3.07 -11.45
C ARG A 74 -10.84 4.26 -12.40
N SER A 75 -11.46 5.39 -12.08
CA SER A 75 -11.33 6.62 -12.86
C SER A 75 -9.87 7.11 -12.94
N PHE A 76 -9.18 7.09 -11.80
CA PHE A 76 -7.77 7.49 -11.72
C PHE A 76 -6.85 6.54 -12.50
N LYS A 77 -7.11 5.22 -12.48
CA LYS A 77 -6.41 4.23 -13.32
C LYS A 77 -6.46 4.62 -14.80
N TYR A 78 -7.65 4.83 -15.34
CA TYR A 78 -7.81 5.10 -16.77
C TYR A 78 -7.25 6.47 -17.15
N THR A 79 -7.48 7.48 -16.31
CA THR A 79 -6.95 8.84 -16.55
C THR A 79 -5.44 8.84 -16.55
N MET A 80 -4.79 8.24 -15.54
CA MET A 80 -3.33 8.15 -15.48
C MET A 80 -2.73 7.34 -16.62
N ARG A 81 -3.38 6.24 -17.03
CA ARG A 81 -2.93 5.45 -18.18
C ARG A 81 -2.96 6.29 -19.46
N LEU A 82 -4.01 7.09 -19.66
CA LEU A 82 -4.13 7.97 -20.83
C LEU A 82 -3.12 9.11 -20.79
N THR A 83 -2.97 9.76 -19.64
CA THR A 83 -2.21 11.02 -19.53
C THR A 83 -0.72 10.83 -19.31
N THR A 84 -0.29 9.75 -18.64
CA THR A 84 1.13 9.49 -18.32
C THR A 84 1.69 8.24 -19.01
N GLY A 85 0.81 7.35 -19.48
CA GLY A 85 1.19 6.05 -20.05
C GLY A 85 1.63 5.02 -18.99
N VAL A 86 1.36 5.27 -17.71
CA VAL A 86 1.71 4.35 -16.62
C VAL A 86 0.50 3.52 -16.20
N THR A 87 0.72 2.23 -15.95
CA THR A 87 -0.29 1.34 -15.38
C THR A 87 0.36 0.26 -14.52
N PHE A 88 -0.40 -0.29 -13.58
CA PHE A 88 0.02 -1.46 -12.82
C PHE A 88 -0.69 -2.70 -13.36
N GLU A 89 0.09 -3.74 -13.63
CA GLU A 89 -0.41 -5.05 -14.04
C GLU A 89 -0.61 -5.90 -12.79
N VAL A 90 -1.88 -6.18 -12.51
CA VAL A 90 -2.28 -6.92 -11.31
C VAL A 90 -2.33 -8.40 -11.64
N GLN A 91 -1.45 -9.18 -11.00
CA GLN A 91 -1.52 -10.63 -10.99
C GLN A 91 -2.20 -11.06 -9.69
N ASP A 92 -3.40 -11.63 -9.79
CA ASP A 92 -4.15 -12.20 -8.66
C ASP A 92 -4.74 -13.55 -9.08
N PRO A 93 -3.91 -14.62 -9.17
CA PRO A 93 -4.33 -15.91 -9.71
C PRO A 93 -5.45 -16.58 -8.90
N HIS A 94 -5.65 -16.17 -7.65
CA HIS A 94 -6.67 -16.72 -6.76
C HIS A 94 -7.87 -15.78 -6.55
N GLY A 95 -7.88 -14.61 -7.19
CA GLY A 95 -8.96 -13.62 -7.08
C GLY A 95 -9.17 -13.11 -5.65
N HIS A 96 -8.14 -13.10 -4.81
CA HIS A 96 -8.26 -12.72 -3.40
C HIS A 96 -8.67 -11.26 -3.20
N LEU A 97 -8.30 -10.37 -4.13
CA LEU A 97 -8.65 -8.95 -4.04
C LEU A 97 -10.16 -8.72 -4.11
N ASP A 98 -10.88 -9.51 -4.91
CA ASP A 98 -12.33 -9.37 -5.08
C ASP A 98 -13.14 -10.31 -4.17
N ASN A 99 -12.58 -11.47 -3.79
CA ASN A 99 -13.32 -12.51 -3.08
C ASN A 99 -13.15 -12.48 -1.54
N ILE A 100 -12.08 -11.88 -1.01
CA ILE A 100 -11.85 -11.84 0.44
C ILE A 100 -12.36 -10.52 1.03
N ARG A 101 -13.51 -10.59 1.70
CA ARG A 101 -14.12 -9.45 2.37
C ARG A 101 -14.95 -9.85 3.59
N PRO A 102 -14.80 -9.18 4.75
CA PRO A 102 -13.86 -8.09 5.00
C PRO A 102 -12.42 -8.58 5.28
N ALA A 103 -11.43 -7.74 4.99
CA ALA A 103 -10.02 -8.02 5.25
C ALA A 103 -9.22 -6.74 5.50
N VAL A 104 -8.03 -6.91 6.10
CA VAL A 104 -6.99 -5.87 6.13
C VAL A 104 -6.01 -6.15 5.00
N PHE A 105 -6.04 -5.32 3.96
CA PHE A 105 -5.07 -5.37 2.88
C PHE A 105 -3.81 -4.61 3.29
N ILE A 106 -2.64 -5.22 3.09
CA ILE A 106 -1.36 -4.56 3.36
C ILE A 106 -0.49 -4.58 2.10
N GLY A 107 0.26 -3.50 1.86
CA GLY A 107 1.26 -3.49 0.80
C GLY A 107 2.41 -2.55 1.06
N ASN A 108 3.49 -2.72 0.32
CA ASN A 108 4.67 -1.87 0.43
C ASN A 108 4.40 -0.45 -0.09
N HIS A 109 5.12 0.53 0.45
CA HIS A 109 4.93 1.95 0.12
C HIS A 109 6.22 2.56 -0.42
N GLN A 110 6.26 2.84 -1.71
CA GLN A 110 7.47 3.27 -2.41
C GLN A 110 7.45 4.78 -2.69
N THR A 111 6.39 5.30 -3.31
CA THR A 111 6.29 6.73 -3.71
C THR A 111 4.83 7.20 -3.78
N GLU A 112 4.60 8.44 -4.22
CA GLU A 112 3.28 9.00 -4.55
C GLU A 112 2.55 8.22 -5.65
N LEU A 113 3.29 7.61 -6.59
CA LEU A 113 2.74 6.77 -7.65
C LEU A 113 1.94 5.55 -7.12
N ASP A 114 2.10 5.17 -5.84
CA ASP A 114 1.29 4.13 -5.21
C ASP A 114 -0.22 4.44 -5.22
N VAL A 115 -0.62 5.71 -5.35
CA VAL A 115 -2.04 6.07 -5.54
C VAL A 115 -2.59 5.49 -6.84
N LEU A 116 -1.78 5.43 -7.90
CA LEU A 116 -2.16 4.78 -9.17
C LEU A 116 -2.21 3.26 -9.02
N MET A 117 -1.31 2.68 -8.22
CA MET A 117 -1.36 1.26 -7.88
C MET A 117 -2.70 0.90 -7.22
N LEU A 118 -3.13 1.69 -6.22
CA LEU A 118 -4.47 1.54 -5.64
C LEU A 118 -5.53 1.66 -6.75
N GLY A 119 -5.41 2.65 -7.64
CA GLY A 119 -6.25 2.76 -8.84
C GLY A 119 -6.47 1.43 -9.59
N CYS A 120 -5.42 0.63 -9.74
CA CYS A 120 -5.43 -0.61 -10.51
C CYS A 120 -6.00 -1.82 -9.77
N MET A 121 -5.79 -1.92 -8.45
CA MET A 121 -6.06 -3.14 -7.68
C MET A 121 -7.01 -2.96 -6.48
N PHE A 122 -7.40 -1.72 -6.15
CA PHE A 122 -8.22 -1.43 -4.97
C PHE A 122 -9.52 -2.26 -4.99
N PRO A 123 -9.77 -3.07 -3.94
CA PRO A 123 -11.00 -3.85 -3.81
C PRO A 123 -12.25 -2.99 -3.69
N LYS A 124 -13.41 -3.54 -4.04
CA LYS A 124 -14.71 -2.92 -3.70
C LYS A 124 -14.90 -2.92 -2.19
N TYR A 125 -15.63 -1.93 -1.67
CA TYR A 125 -15.92 -1.79 -0.23
C TYR A 125 -14.65 -1.80 0.63
N CYS A 126 -13.62 -1.08 0.18
CA CYS A 126 -12.37 -0.91 0.89
C CYS A 126 -12.14 0.57 1.21
N SER A 127 -11.54 0.87 2.36
CA SER A 127 -11.13 2.22 2.73
C SER A 127 -9.62 2.30 2.92
N VAL A 128 -8.99 3.33 2.37
CA VAL A 128 -7.56 3.58 2.53
C VAL A 128 -7.27 4.34 3.83
N THR A 129 -6.15 4.01 4.45
CA THR A 129 -5.60 4.81 5.56
C THR A 129 -4.72 5.95 5.04
N ALA A 130 -4.87 7.14 5.62
CA ALA A 130 -4.26 8.37 5.15
C ALA A 130 -3.64 9.20 6.28
N LYS A 131 -2.66 10.04 5.96
CA LYS A 131 -2.10 11.00 6.93
C LYS A 131 -3.15 12.07 7.25
N SER A 132 -3.34 12.38 8.53
CA SER A 132 -4.31 13.39 9.00
C SER A 132 -4.20 14.75 8.30
N SER A 133 -2.99 15.18 7.92
CA SER A 133 -2.76 16.44 7.21
C SER A 133 -3.41 16.49 5.83
N LEU A 134 -3.62 15.35 5.16
CA LEU A 134 -4.25 15.28 3.83
C LEU A 134 -5.72 15.70 3.88
N LYS A 135 -6.36 15.65 5.05
CA LYS A 135 -7.73 16.13 5.24
C LYS A 135 -7.91 17.59 4.85
N LYS A 136 -6.85 18.41 4.99
CA LYS A 136 -6.85 19.85 4.68
C LYS A 136 -6.49 20.17 3.22
N THR A 137 -6.07 19.18 2.43
CA THR A 137 -5.69 19.40 1.03
C THR A 137 -6.96 19.67 0.20
N PRO A 138 -7.05 20.77 -0.56
CA PRO A 138 -8.20 21.05 -1.41
C PRO A 138 -8.45 19.92 -2.42
N PHE A 139 -9.73 19.69 -2.74
CA PHE A 139 -10.23 18.61 -3.62
C PHE A 139 -9.96 17.19 -3.11
N LEU A 140 -8.69 16.82 -2.96
CA LEU A 140 -8.28 15.49 -2.49
C LEU A 140 -8.78 15.23 -1.06
N GLY A 141 -8.53 16.16 -0.13
CA GLY A 141 -8.97 16.03 1.27
C GLY A 141 -10.49 16.02 1.42
N TRP A 142 -11.20 16.78 0.58
CA TRP A 142 -12.67 16.76 0.51
C TRP A 142 -13.19 15.40 0.07
N PHE A 143 -12.67 14.87 -1.05
CA PHE A 143 -12.99 13.52 -1.51
C PHE A 143 -12.67 12.46 -0.46
N MET A 144 -11.47 12.48 0.12
CA MET A 144 -11.05 11.49 1.12
C MET A 144 -11.95 11.53 2.36
N SER A 145 -12.37 12.72 2.80
CA SER A 145 -13.32 12.87 3.90
C SER A 145 -14.70 12.33 3.54
N LEU A 146 -15.22 12.69 2.37
CA LEU A 146 -16.55 12.27 1.93
C LEU A 146 -16.63 10.77 1.65
N SER A 147 -15.55 10.16 1.16
CA SER A 147 -15.44 8.73 0.80
C SER A 147 -15.11 7.81 1.97
N GLY A 148 -14.94 8.36 3.18
CA GLY A 148 -14.72 7.57 4.40
C GLY A 148 -13.29 7.05 4.57
N SER A 149 -12.29 7.77 4.05
CA SER A 149 -10.87 7.46 4.31
C SER A 149 -10.56 7.55 5.80
N ILE A 150 -9.71 6.64 6.30
CA ILE A 150 -9.34 6.60 7.71
C ILE A 150 -8.10 7.48 7.91
N PHE A 151 -8.29 8.64 8.53
CA PHE A 151 -7.19 9.57 8.81
C PHE A 151 -6.47 9.20 10.11
N ILE A 152 -5.17 8.95 10.01
CA ILE A 152 -4.33 8.58 11.15
C ILE A 152 -3.38 9.73 11.47
N ASN A 153 -3.49 10.23 12.70
CA ASN A 153 -2.53 11.16 13.27
C ASN A 153 -1.39 10.39 13.96
N ARG A 154 -0.26 10.24 13.27
CA ARG A 154 0.86 9.41 13.77
C ARG A 154 1.65 10.04 14.92
N SER A 155 1.49 11.33 15.18
CA SER A 155 2.14 12.02 16.30
C SER A 155 1.33 11.93 17.59
N ASN A 156 0.04 11.60 17.51
CA ASN A 156 -0.83 11.42 18.68
C ASN A 156 -1.29 9.96 18.76
N THR A 157 -0.69 9.21 19.68
CA THR A 157 -0.99 7.79 19.90
C THR A 157 -2.45 7.55 20.27
N HIS A 158 -3.08 8.47 21.02
CA HIS A 158 -4.49 8.35 21.39
C HIS A 158 -5.39 8.42 20.15
N ASP A 159 -5.26 9.49 19.35
CA ASP A 159 -6.02 9.68 18.10
C ASP A 159 -5.82 8.51 17.14
N ALA A 160 -4.59 8.01 17.02
CA ALA A 160 -4.30 6.85 16.18
C ALA A 160 -5.07 5.62 16.66
N ARG A 161 -5.10 5.33 17.97
CA ARG A 161 -5.82 4.18 18.51
C ARG A 161 -7.33 4.32 18.33
N GLU A 162 -7.88 5.51 18.51
CA GLU A 162 -9.30 5.77 18.30
C GLU A 162 -9.69 5.59 16.82
N ALA A 163 -8.89 6.10 15.89
CA ALA A 163 -9.12 5.88 14.45
C ALA A 163 -9.09 4.39 14.08
N MET A 164 -8.16 3.62 14.67
CA MET A 164 -8.09 2.17 14.45
C MET A 164 -9.28 1.42 15.06
N ARG A 165 -9.78 1.86 16.23
CA ARG A 165 -11.00 1.30 16.83
C ARG A 165 -12.21 1.54 15.94
N GLY A 166 -12.40 2.77 15.46
CA GLY A 166 -13.47 3.08 14.51
C GLY A 166 -13.36 2.28 13.21
N ALA A 167 -12.14 2.08 12.70
CA ALA A 167 -11.92 1.21 11.55
C ALA A 167 -12.30 -0.27 11.82
N ALA A 168 -12.02 -0.79 13.02
CA ALA A 168 -12.43 -2.14 13.41
C ALA A 168 -13.96 -2.28 13.48
N ASP A 169 -14.66 -1.24 13.95
CA ASP A 169 -16.12 -1.20 13.97
C ASP A 169 -16.71 -1.17 12.56
N GLU A 170 -16.15 -0.37 11.65
CA GLU A 170 -16.55 -0.34 10.23
C GLU A 170 -16.32 -1.69 9.53
N ILE A 171 -15.20 -2.36 9.82
CA ILE A 171 -14.92 -3.71 9.33
C ILE A 171 -16.02 -4.69 9.80
N ARG A 172 -16.32 -4.71 11.10
CA ARG A 172 -17.28 -5.67 11.68
C ARG A 172 -18.73 -5.40 11.26
N ASN A 173 -19.14 -4.14 11.32
CA ASN A 173 -20.55 -3.77 11.18
C ASN A 173 -20.94 -3.52 9.72
N LYS A 174 -20.03 -3.01 8.88
CA LYS A 174 -20.31 -2.65 7.48
C LYS A 174 -19.58 -3.54 6.47
N ARG A 175 -18.84 -4.54 6.96
CA ARG A 175 -17.98 -5.40 6.14
C ARG A 175 -17.00 -4.59 5.27
N GLN A 176 -16.59 -3.41 5.73
CA GLN A 176 -15.68 -2.54 4.97
C GLN A 176 -14.24 -3.01 5.17
N SER A 177 -13.56 -3.42 4.10
CA SER A 177 -12.14 -3.75 4.16
C SER A 177 -11.28 -2.49 4.37
N VAL A 178 -10.05 -2.65 4.83
CA VAL A 178 -9.12 -1.53 5.03
C VAL A 178 -7.80 -1.80 4.34
N TYR A 179 -7.31 -0.82 3.57
CA TYR A 179 -5.98 -0.86 2.96
C TYR A 179 -4.98 -0.04 3.78
N MET A 180 -3.87 -0.66 4.16
CA MET A 180 -2.82 -0.04 4.97
C MET A 180 -1.43 -0.26 4.38
N PHE A 181 -0.61 0.78 4.49
CA PHE A 181 0.84 0.67 4.27
C PHE A 181 1.52 0.46 5.64
N PRO A 182 1.95 -0.76 5.99
CA PRO A 182 2.45 -1.08 7.33
C PRO A 182 3.80 -0.39 7.63
N GLU A 183 4.55 0.02 6.61
CA GLU A 183 5.76 0.85 6.74
C GLU A 183 5.46 2.22 7.36
N GLY A 184 4.25 2.75 7.11
CA GLY A 184 3.83 4.05 7.61
C GLY A 184 4.65 5.22 7.07
N THR A 185 5.43 5.04 6.00
CA THR A 185 6.06 6.09 5.20
C THR A 185 6.49 5.49 3.86
N ARG A 186 6.85 6.33 2.91
CA ARG A 186 7.37 5.94 1.59
C ARG A 186 8.87 5.67 1.70
N SER A 187 9.35 4.62 1.04
CA SER A 187 10.77 4.25 1.06
C SER A 187 11.64 5.18 0.20
N TYR A 188 11.13 5.67 -0.94
CA TYR A 188 11.90 6.43 -1.94
C TYR A 188 13.22 5.78 -2.37
N ALA A 189 13.29 4.46 -2.24
CA ALA A 189 14.47 3.68 -2.54
C ALA A 189 14.61 3.46 -4.05
N LYS A 190 15.85 3.54 -4.54
CA LYS A 190 16.15 3.18 -5.93
C LYS A 190 16.11 1.66 -6.11
N GLU A 191 16.74 0.95 -5.19
CA GLU A 191 16.76 -0.52 -5.18
C GLU A 191 15.53 -1.09 -4.42
N PRO A 192 15.12 -2.34 -4.72
CA PRO A 192 14.07 -3.01 -3.98
C PRO A 192 14.38 -3.10 -2.49
N MET A 193 13.56 -2.46 -1.65
CA MET A 193 13.65 -2.57 -0.20
C MET A 193 12.29 -2.37 0.46
N LEU A 194 12.16 -2.92 1.67
CA LEU A 194 11.02 -2.71 2.55
C LEU A 194 11.50 -2.03 3.83
N LEU A 195 10.77 -1.02 4.28
CA LEU A 195 11.00 -0.46 5.61
C LEU A 195 10.43 -1.39 6.70
N PRO A 196 10.88 -1.24 7.96
CA PRO A 196 10.31 -1.99 9.07
C PRO A 196 8.80 -1.76 9.22
N PHE A 197 8.05 -2.85 9.38
CA PHE A 197 6.60 -2.78 9.53
C PHE A 197 6.19 -2.34 10.94
N LYS A 198 5.22 -1.44 11.00
CA LYS A 198 4.54 -1.04 12.23
C LYS A 198 3.44 -2.03 12.57
N LYS A 199 3.14 -2.17 13.86
CA LYS A 199 2.17 -3.14 14.37
C LYS A 199 0.69 -2.75 14.11
N GLY A 200 0.40 -1.55 13.61
CA GLY A 200 -0.96 -1.00 13.54
C GLY A 200 -1.93 -1.84 12.71
N ALA A 201 -1.53 -2.21 11.48
CA ALA A 201 -2.37 -3.04 10.59
C ALA A 201 -2.66 -4.42 11.17
N PHE A 202 -1.68 -5.02 11.86
CA PHE A 202 -1.82 -6.31 12.51
C PHE A 202 -2.77 -6.25 13.71
N HIS A 203 -2.68 -5.20 14.54
CA HIS A 203 -3.64 -5.00 15.62
C HIS A 203 -5.06 -4.79 15.09
N LEU A 204 -5.24 -4.11 13.96
CA LEU A 204 -6.56 -3.95 13.35
C LEU A 204 -7.17 -5.30 12.96
N ALA A 205 -6.38 -6.12 12.27
CA ALA A 205 -6.82 -7.45 11.83
C ALA A 205 -7.22 -8.33 13.02
N VAL A 206 -6.44 -8.27 14.11
CA VAL A 206 -6.76 -8.98 15.36
C VAL A 206 -8.02 -8.40 16.03
N GLN A 207 -8.15 -7.09 16.15
CA GLN A 207 -9.31 -6.46 16.79
C GLN A 207 -10.60 -6.72 16.01
N ALA A 208 -10.51 -6.70 14.68
CA ALA A 208 -11.65 -6.93 13.80
C ALA A 208 -11.90 -8.42 13.49
N GLN A 209 -11.00 -9.32 13.89
CA GLN A 209 -11.06 -10.76 13.62
C GLN A 209 -11.20 -11.07 12.12
N VAL A 210 -10.34 -10.46 11.30
CA VAL A 210 -10.33 -10.62 9.83
C VAL A 210 -8.94 -11.03 9.33
N PRO A 211 -8.85 -11.71 8.18
CA PRO A 211 -7.56 -12.06 7.60
C PRO A 211 -6.79 -10.83 7.11
N ILE A 212 -5.47 -11.02 6.97
CA ILE A 212 -4.60 -10.05 6.30
C ILE A 212 -4.32 -10.54 4.89
N VAL A 213 -4.55 -9.69 3.89
CA VAL A 213 -4.24 -9.98 2.49
C VAL A 213 -3.04 -9.14 2.05
N PRO A 214 -1.84 -9.73 1.93
CA PRO A 214 -0.67 -9.02 1.45
C PRO A 214 -0.72 -8.79 -0.05
N VAL A 215 -0.28 -7.59 -0.45
CA VAL A 215 -0.12 -7.16 -1.83
C VAL A 215 1.29 -6.62 -2.01
N VAL A 216 1.99 -7.10 -3.04
CA VAL A 216 3.38 -6.75 -3.28
C VAL A 216 3.50 -6.04 -4.62
N VAL A 217 4.11 -4.86 -4.59
CA VAL A 217 4.39 -4.06 -5.77
C VAL A 217 5.88 -4.15 -6.05
N ALA A 218 6.25 -4.54 -7.27
CA ALA A 218 7.65 -4.57 -7.67
C ALA A 218 8.27 -3.17 -7.61
N ASN A 219 9.60 -3.11 -7.50
CA ASN A 219 10.28 -1.83 -7.55
C ASN A 219 10.08 -1.16 -8.92
N TYR A 220 9.65 0.10 -8.91
CA TYR A 220 9.37 0.85 -10.13
C TYR A 220 10.21 2.14 -10.24
N SER A 221 11.37 2.20 -9.57
CA SER A 221 12.26 3.36 -9.61
C SER A 221 12.76 3.70 -11.03
N HIS A 222 12.82 2.69 -11.91
CA HIS A 222 13.15 2.85 -13.33
C HIS A 222 12.05 3.59 -14.13
N ILE A 223 10.81 3.55 -13.65
CA ILE A 223 9.66 4.28 -14.21
C ILE A 223 9.48 5.63 -13.52
N PHE A 224 9.55 5.69 -12.19
CA PHE A 224 9.36 6.92 -11.43
C PHE A 224 10.40 7.05 -10.32
N TRP A 225 11.28 8.04 -10.46
CA TRP A 225 12.29 8.37 -9.46
C TRP A 225 12.57 9.87 -9.42
N ILE A 226 12.12 10.51 -8.34
CA ILE A 226 12.16 11.97 -8.17
C ILE A 226 13.60 12.50 -8.16
N LYS A 227 14.52 11.86 -7.42
CA LYS A 227 15.91 12.35 -7.31
C LYS A 227 16.65 12.34 -8.65
N GLY A 228 16.31 11.40 -9.53
CA GLY A 228 16.86 11.30 -10.88
C GLY A 228 16.05 12.04 -11.94
N LEU A 229 14.94 12.71 -11.57
CA LEU A 229 13.97 13.30 -12.50
C LEU A 229 13.53 12.30 -13.58
N VAL A 230 13.24 11.06 -13.18
CA VAL A 230 12.78 9.99 -14.07
C VAL A 230 11.27 9.85 -13.92
N PHE A 231 10.53 10.04 -15.01
CA PHE A 231 9.13 9.66 -15.12
C PHE A 231 8.87 9.17 -16.55
N LYS A 232 8.72 7.86 -16.71
CA LYS A 232 8.51 7.18 -18.00
C LYS A 232 7.12 6.53 -18.03
N SER A 233 6.59 6.31 -19.23
CA SER A 233 5.47 5.39 -19.43
C SER A 233 5.95 3.95 -19.21
N GLY A 234 5.06 3.07 -18.79
CA GLY A 234 5.45 1.69 -18.51
C GLY A 234 4.39 0.91 -17.76
N ARG A 235 4.62 -0.39 -17.64
CA ARG A 235 3.77 -1.30 -16.91
C ARG A 235 4.54 -1.79 -15.68
N ILE A 236 3.91 -1.72 -14.52
CA ILE A 236 4.53 -2.09 -13.25
C ILE A 236 3.86 -3.36 -12.75
N PRO A 237 4.60 -4.47 -12.59
CA PRO A 237 4.03 -5.70 -12.07
C PRO A 237 3.69 -5.53 -10.59
N CYS A 238 2.48 -5.96 -10.23
CA CYS A 238 2.05 -6.07 -8.85
C CYS A 238 1.32 -7.39 -8.64
N LYS A 239 1.57 -8.02 -7.50
CA LYS A 239 0.98 -9.30 -7.14
C LYS A 239 0.02 -9.10 -5.98
N GLY A 240 -1.26 -9.20 -6.29
CA GLY A 240 -2.32 -9.24 -5.30
C GLY A 240 -2.46 -10.65 -4.72
N GLY A 241 -2.89 -10.74 -3.46
CA GLY A 241 -3.36 -12.01 -2.95
C GLY A 241 -2.29 -13.08 -2.74
N CYS A 242 -1.05 -12.71 -2.41
CA CYS A 242 -0.12 -13.69 -1.82
C CYS A 242 -0.82 -14.34 -0.60
N CYS A 243 -0.71 -15.66 -0.41
CA CYS A 243 -1.52 -16.46 0.51
C CYS A 243 -2.02 -15.67 1.74
N PRO A 244 -3.33 -15.49 1.92
CA PRO A 244 -3.88 -14.72 3.02
C PRO A 244 -3.36 -15.26 4.34
N VAL A 245 -2.93 -14.37 5.23
CA VAL A 245 -2.61 -14.78 6.60
C VAL A 245 -3.95 -14.91 7.32
N PRO A 246 -4.33 -16.14 7.75
CA PRO A 246 -5.59 -16.36 8.44
C PRO A 246 -5.66 -15.49 9.70
N SER A 247 -6.88 -15.18 10.13
CA SER A 247 -7.05 -14.52 11.41
C SER A 247 -6.46 -15.41 12.52
N PRO A 248 -6.02 -14.84 13.66
CA PRO A 248 -5.55 -15.66 14.77
C PRO A 248 -6.55 -16.76 15.14
N PHE A 249 -7.86 -16.48 15.11
CA PHE A 249 -8.92 -17.45 15.42
C PHE A 249 -9.00 -18.61 14.42
N ASP A 250 -8.82 -18.39 13.13
CA ASP A 250 -8.81 -19.47 12.13
C ASP A 250 -7.61 -20.42 12.32
N CYS A 251 -6.48 -19.87 12.79
CA CYS A 251 -5.31 -20.65 13.17
C CYS A 251 -5.58 -21.54 14.39
N TRP A 252 -6.45 -21.10 15.31
CA TRP A 252 -6.89 -21.90 16.47
C TRP A 252 -7.92 -22.97 16.11
N LEU A 253 -8.85 -22.70 15.19
CA LEU A 253 -9.86 -23.67 14.75
C LEU A 253 -9.29 -24.79 13.86
N THR A 254 -8.20 -24.52 13.14
CA THR A 254 -7.48 -25.52 12.32
C THR A 254 -6.29 -26.15 13.02
N ALA A 255 -5.94 -25.69 14.22
CA ALA A 255 -4.99 -26.38 15.06
C ALA A 255 -5.61 -27.71 15.50
N PRO A 256 -5.02 -28.88 15.16
CA PRO A 256 -5.52 -30.14 15.69
C PRO A 256 -5.48 -30.05 17.22
N THR A 257 -6.64 -30.23 17.85
CA THR A 257 -6.81 -30.38 19.29
C THR A 257 -6.08 -31.64 19.75
N ARG A 258 -4.75 -31.58 19.85
CA ARG A 258 -4.00 -32.54 20.64
C ARG A 258 -3.96 -32.00 22.05
N SER A 259 -4.71 -32.66 22.93
CA SER A 259 -4.50 -32.58 24.38
C SER A 259 -2.98 -32.65 24.66
N PRO A 260 -2.43 -31.82 25.56
CA PRO A 260 -1.03 -31.94 25.94
C PRO A 260 -0.84 -33.35 26.51
N ARG A 261 -0.05 -34.19 25.84
CA ARG A 261 0.52 -35.34 26.53
C ARG A 261 1.56 -34.77 27.50
N PRO A 262 1.53 -35.13 28.79
CA PRO A 262 2.67 -34.89 29.64
C PRO A 262 3.83 -35.71 29.05
N ASP A 263 5.03 -35.14 29.05
CA ASP A 263 6.27 -35.69 28.49
C ASP A 263 6.55 -35.36 27.02
N SER A 264 7.12 -34.18 26.82
CA SER A 264 8.41 -34.04 26.12
C SER A 264 8.93 -32.62 26.28
N HIS A 265 9.79 -32.40 27.28
CA HIS A 265 10.76 -31.32 27.23
C HIS A 265 11.65 -31.51 25.98
N ASP A 266 12.01 -30.40 25.35
CA ASP A 266 12.94 -30.27 24.22
C ASP A 266 12.53 -30.88 22.86
N ARG A 267 12.01 -30.02 21.96
CA ARG A 267 12.44 -29.93 20.55
C ARG A 267 11.88 -28.69 19.84
N PRO A 268 12.68 -27.99 19.00
CA PRO A 268 12.26 -26.75 18.35
C PRO A 268 11.39 -26.99 17.11
N TYR A 269 10.44 -26.06 16.93
CA TYR A 269 9.44 -25.95 15.88
C TYR A 269 10.05 -25.93 14.46
N ARG A 270 10.28 -27.11 13.87
CA ARG A 270 10.53 -27.28 12.43
C ARG A 270 9.88 -28.58 11.97
N ARG A 271 8.69 -28.51 11.37
CA ARG A 271 8.18 -29.43 10.33
C ARG A 271 6.71 -29.13 9.99
N ARG A 272 6.47 -28.14 9.12
CA ARG A 272 5.30 -28.15 8.18
C ARG A 272 5.41 -27.12 7.05
N CYS A 273 6.50 -27.18 6.26
CA CYS A 273 6.59 -26.51 4.95
C CYS A 273 7.19 -27.46 3.91
N ARG A 274 6.71 -28.72 3.83
CA ARG A 274 7.30 -29.75 2.95
C ARG A 274 6.28 -30.51 2.11
N ARG A 275 5.19 -29.86 1.71
CA ARG A 275 4.12 -30.48 0.88
C ARG A 275 3.68 -29.62 -0.30
N ALA A 276 4.61 -28.84 -0.86
CA ALA A 276 4.38 -28.08 -2.10
C ALA A 276 5.46 -28.35 -3.18
N ASP A 277 6.38 -29.28 -2.95
CA ASP A 277 7.58 -29.47 -3.79
C ASP A 277 7.52 -30.73 -4.70
N GLU A 278 6.34 -31.34 -4.91
CA GLU A 278 6.23 -32.54 -5.75
C GLU A 278 5.18 -32.38 -6.84
N VAL A 279 5.43 -31.53 -7.85
CA VAL A 279 5.06 -31.78 -9.26
C VAL A 279 5.96 -30.93 -10.15
N HIS A 280 7.01 -31.49 -10.75
CA HIS A 280 7.53 -31.05 -12.06
C HIS A 280 8.29 -32.21 -12.73
N PRO A 281 7.98 -32.58 -13.99
CA PRO A 281 8.84 -33.45 -14.79
C PRO A 281 10.08 -32.67 -15.24
N ARG A 282 11.21 -33.38 -15.31
CA ARG A 282 12.49 -32.87 -15.83
C ARG A 282 12.32 -32.41 -17.28
N ALA A 283 12.77 -31.20 -17.60
CA ALA A 283 12.95 -30.74 -18.98
C ALA A 283 14.43 -30.43 -19.21
N ASP A 284 14.95 -31.04 -20.26
CA ASP A 284 16.36 -31.12 -20.60
C ASP A 284 16.91 -29.81 -21.18
N ALA A 285 18.23 -29.66 -21.07
CA ALA A 285 18.98 -28.50 -21.50
C ALA A 285 19.07 -28.42 -23.04
N GLN A 286 18.32 -27.49 -23.65
CA GLN A 286 18.64 -26.81 -24.92
C GLN A 286 17.52 -25.79 -25.22
N GLY A 287 17.82 -24.49 -25.12
CA GLY A 287 16.84 -23.44 -25.41
C GLY A 287 17.14 -22.08 -24.77
N ALA A 288 18.38 -21.60 -24.90
CA ALA A 288 18.71 -20.23 -24.55
C ALA A 288 18.08 -19.26 -25.56
N HIS A 289 16.84 -18.83 -25.29
CA HIS A 289 16.19 -17.60 -25.79
C HIS A 289 14.75 -17.52 -25.23
N ARG A 290 14.63 -17.33 -23.92
CA ARG A 290 13.40 -16.90 -23.24
C ARG A 290 13.79 -16.38 -21.85
N LEU A 291 14.13 -15.10 -21.78
CA LEU A 291 14.46 -14.39 -20.54
C LEU A 291 13.39 -13.33 -20.33
N ASP A 292 12.20 -13.79 -19.97
CA ASP A 292 11.02 -12.96 -19.83
C ASP A 292 10.17 -13.60 -18.71
N GLU A 293 9.76 -12.80 -17.73
CA GLU A 293 8.72 -13.10 -16.72
C GLU A 293 9.10 -13.87 -15.45
N GLU A 294 9.87 -14.97 -15.47
CA GLU A 294 10.14 -15.72 -14.22
C GLU A 294 11.26 -15.12 -13.34
N GLY A 295 12.27 -14.50 -13.95
CA GLY A 295 13.42 -13.92 -13.23
C GLY A 295 13.06 -12.73 -12.33
N ALA A 296 11.95 -12.04 -12.61
CA ALA A 296 11.49 -10.89 -11.82
C ALA A 296 11.00 -11.29 -10.41
N TRP A 297 10.61 -12.56 -10.22
CA TRP A 297 9.98 -13.05 -8.99
C TRP A 297 10.84 -13.99 -8.16
N ALA A 298 11.98 -14.46 -8.68
CA ALA A 298 12.89 -15.34 -7.97
C ALA A 298 13.43 -14.73 -6.65
N ALA A 299 13.46 -13.40 -6.55
CA ALA A 299 13.87 -12.66 -5.35
C ALA A 299 12.78 -12.56 -4.24
N CYS A 300 11.54 -13.02 -4.49
CA CYS A 300 10.44 -12.96 -3.51
C CYS A 300 10.22 -14.27 -2.73
N HIS A 301 11.12 -15.26 -2.84
CA HIS A 301 11.06 -16.45 -2.01
C HIS A 301 11.47 -16.15 -0.55
N PRO A 302 10.71 -16.59 0.47
CA PRO A 302 10.96 -16.24 1.88
C PRO A 302 12.25 -16.80 2.51
N ARG A 303 13.20 -17.36 1.76
CA ARG A 303 14.28 -18.15 2.35
C ARG A 303 15.43 -17.35 2.95
N GLU A 304 15.67 -16.10 2.58
CA GLU A 304 16.81 -15.35 3.10
C GLU A 304 16.52 -13.87 3.33
N TRP A 305 15.80 -13.55 4.40
CA TRP A 305 15.82 -12.18 4.96
C TRP A 305 16.75 -12.15 6.17
N PRO A 306 17.93 -11.51 6.11
CA PRO A 306 18.78 -11.33 7.28
C PRO A 306 18.14 -10.28 8.20
N VAL A 307 17.28 -10.73 9.12
CA VAL A 307 16.87 -9.92 10.28
C VAL A 307 18.06 -9.86 11.23
N LYS A 308 18.80 -8.74 11.24
CA LYS A 308 19.72 -8.45 12.35
C LYS A 308 18.89 -8.29 13.63
N ARG A 309 18.88 -9.31 14.50
CA ARG A 309 18.30 -9.23 15.85
C ARG A 309 19.24 -8.40 16.72
N GLY A 310 18.85 -7.18 17.07
CA GLY A 310 19.45 -6.49 18.21
C GLY A 310 19.05 -7.20 19.50
N ARG A 311 20.01 -7.81 20.21
CA ARG A 311 19.84 -8.21 21.61
C ARG A 311 19.86 -6.94 22.46
N GLN A 312 18.73 -6.58 23.07
CA GLN A 312 18.76 -5.78 24.29
C GLN A 312 19.06 -6.73 25.46
N SER A 313 20.26 -6.64 26.02
CA SER A 313 20.60 -7.27 27.29
C SER A 313 20.07 -6.40 28.42
N HIS A 314 19.09 -6.93 29.16
CA HIS A 314 18.78 -6.48 30.52
C HIS A 314 19.95 -6.88 31.42
N GLU A 315 20.70 -5.90 31.92
CA GLU A 315 21.64 -6.11 33.01
C GLU A 315 20.96 -5.59 34.29
N ARG A 316 20.61 -6.53 35.19
CA ARG A 316 20.29 -6.22 36.58
C ARG A 316 21.59 -5.80 37.25
N ARG A 317 21.58 -4.71 38.00
CA ARG A 317 22.57 -4.48 39.05
C ARG A 317 21.83 -4.19 40.34
N ASP A 318 22.14 -5.05 41.30
CA ASP A 318 21.67 -5.06 42.67
C ASP A 318 22.18 -3.85 43.45
N GLU A 319 21.46 -3.55 44.52
CA GLU A 319 21.69 -2.47 45.47
C GLU A 319 23.03 -2.60 46.21
N GLY A 320 23.63 -1.45 46.54
CA GLY A 320 24.88 -1.35 47.30
C GLY A 320 25.22 0.08 47.72
N LEU A 321 24.57 0.50 48.80
CA LEU A 321 24.95 1.52 49.81
C LEU A 321 26.42 2.03 49.78
N PHE A 322 26.63 3.36 49.78
CA PHE A 322 27.38 4.20 50.76
C PHE A 322 28.01 5.50 50.17
N LEU A 323 27.53 6.63 50.70
CA LEU A 323 28.19 7.89 51.09
C LEU A 323 29.19 8.70 50.21
N ALA A 324 28.91 10.01 50.25
CA ALA A 324 29.81 11.18 50.31
C ALA A 324 30.33 11.85 49.02
N SER A 325 29.86 13.10 48.83
CA SER A 325 30.55 14.24 48.17
C SER A 325 31.72 14.73 49.07
N PRO A 326 32.54 15.76 48.74
CA PRO A 326 32.76 16.53 47.50
C PRO A 326 34.26 16.68 47.13
N SER A 327 34.57 17.32 45.98
CA SER A 327 35.54 18.44 45.80
C SER A 327 36.29 18.48 44.46
N SER A 328 36.21 19.65 43.82
CA SER A 328 37.18 20.36 42.96
C SER A 328 38.30 19.60 42.22
N MET A 329 38.33 19.73 40.89
CA MET A 329 39.20 20.65 40.12
C MET A 329 38.73 20.70 38.67
#